data_AF-A0A1C4U048-F1
#
_entry.id   AF-A0A1C4U048-F1
#
_cell.length_a   1.000
_cell.length_b   1.000
_cell.length_c   1.000
_cell.angle_alpha   90.00
_cell.angle_beta   90.00
_cell.angle_gamma   90.00
#
_symmetry.space_group_name_H-M   'P 1'
#
loop_
_entity.id
_entity.type
_entity.pdbx_description
1 polymer ?
#
loop_
_entity_poly.entity_id
_entity_poly.type
_entity_poly.pdbx_seq_one_letter_code
_entity_poly.pdbx_strand_id
1 'polypeptide(L)'
;MSHLDPYRSPEPRNWDRPDAPAALPWPDRDLEPGQWARSATTDAYAPVAPGGRPETRRPAGRPEPFDADATDPYGARPVPDEPPRPGDPVDRPGWPGAPGMGGRPSPERPGGPLPGGPPAGAAYPPDESTGPAYPPGGGAEPEPPRGRRGPGRRRASAERPPTQQPSPGRAGRNLPAAIGVGVGLGAAVLLPLFFYLPAFLLVLAAAIAIGIWEMARAVRRSGAHPPLVPLIAGGVLTVGLAWFAGPDALCLGLLVTVLGTMIWRLGDGPGDYQRDLTAATLIAVYVPFLGGFAAMLAAAPGDGHLRVLVTLVAVVLSDTGGYAAGANLGKHPMAPSISPKKSWEGFAGSVTAAAAGSALLIWLLFDVAPWWGALFGVAVSCAAVLGDLAESMIKRDLGVKDMSNLLPGHGGLMDRLDSILFAVPTAYLLLAVFVPVVG
;
A
#
# COMPACT_ATOMS: atom_id res chain seq x y z
N MET A 1 -39.59 30.91 65.47
CA MET A 1 -39.36 29.61 64.81
C MET A 1 -38.95 29.92 63.37
N SER A 2 -37.66 30.17 63.18
CA SER A 2 -36.69 29.31 62.43
C SER A 2 -36.78 29.50 60.90
N HIS A 3 -35.96 30.42 60.38
CA HIS A 3 -34.82 30.18 59.45
C HIS A 3 -35.27 30.11 57.97
N LEU A 4 -35.22 31.21 57.19
CA LEU A 4 -34.08 31.78 56.43
C LEU A 4 -33.33 30.76 55.57
N ASP A 5 -33.39 30.92 54.24
CA ASP A 5 -32.14 31.08 53.49
C ASP A 5 -32.30 32.16 52.38
N PRO A 6 -31.27 32.99 52.13
CA PRO A 6 -31.38 34.37 51.66
C PRO A 6 -30.63 34.66 50.34
N TYR A 7 -30.73 35.91 49.87
CA TYR A 7 -29.91 36.54 48.82
C TYR A 7 -30.14 36.07 47.37
N ARG A 8 -30.89 36.84 46.57
CA ARG A 8 -30.42 37.99 45.74
C ARG A 8 -29.70 37.56 44.45
N SER A 9 -30.31 37.87 43.32
CA SER A 9 -29.60 38.18 42.07
C SER A 9 -28.75 39.44 42.26
N PRO A 10 -27.55 39.48 41.65
CA PRO A 10 -27.30 40.51 40.63
C PRO A 10 -26.40 40.03 39.47
N GLU A 11 -26.70 40.45 38.23
CA GLU A 11 -25.73 40.54 37.11
C GLU A 11 -24.61 41.57 37.44
N PRO A 12 -23.55 41.79 36.62
CA PRO A 12 -22.82 40.98 35.63
C PRO A 12 -21.28 41.01 35.86
N ARG A 13 -20.48 40.12 35.21
CA ARG A 13 -19.06 40.42 34.86
C ARG A 13 -18.48 39.46 33.82
N ASN A 14 -18.11 40.06 32.70
CA ASN A 14 -17.30 39.56 31.59
C ASN A 14 -15.83 39.40 32.05
N TRP A 15 -15.12 38.33 31.65
CA TRP A 15 -13.68 38.30 31.33
C TRP A 15 -13.23 36.89 30.83
N ASP A 16 -12.63 36.90 29.64
CA ASP A 16 -11.65 35.98 29.04
C ASP A 16 -12.01 34.53 28.70
N ARG A 17 -12.42 34.36 27.43
CA ARG A 17 -12.04 33.19 26.63
C ARG A 17 -10.55 33.30 26.29
N PRO A 18 -9.69 32.30 26.57
CA PRO A 18 -8.40 32.24 25.91
C PRO A 18 -8.61 31.98 24.41
N ASP A 19 -8.00 32.86 23.63
CA ASP A 19 -7.95 32.85 22.19
C ASP A 19 -7.48 31.51 21.61
N ALA A 20 -7.93 31.24 20.39
CA ALA A 20 -7.42 30.17 19.55
C ALA A 20 -5.88 30.14 19.56
N PRO A 21 -5.24 28.97 19.60
CA PRO A 21 -3.78 28.91 19.51
C PRO A 21 -3.34 29.55 18.18
N ALA A 22 -2.41 30.50 18.30
CA ALA A 22 -1.76 31.18 17.20
C ALA A 22 -1.25 30.16 16.16
N ALA A 23 -1.56 30.42 14.89
CA ALA A 23 -0.99 29.70 13.77
C ALA A 23 0.54 29.81 13.83
N LEU A 24 1.23 28.66 13.85
CA LEU A 24 2.68 28.58 13.76
C LEU A 24 3.15 29.10 12.39
N PRO A 25 4.28 29.83 12.32
CA PRO A 25 4.74 30.48 11.09
C PRO A 25 5.46 29.46 10.20
N TRP A 26 4.71 28.76 9.36
CA TRP A 26 5.28 28.09 8.20
C TRP A 26 5.15 29.04 7.01
N PRO A 27 6.20 29.24 6.18
CA PRO A 27 6.13 30.19 5.08
C PRO A 27 5.19 29.70 3.98
N ASP A 28 4.47 30.66 3.39
CA ASP A 28 3.45 30.47 2.36
C ASP A 28 3.95 29.73 1.11
N ARG A 29 3.01 28.99 0.51
CA ARG A 29 3.13 28.36 -0.81
C ARG A 29 2.95 29.42 -1.89
N ASP A 30 3.99 30.19 -2.17
CA ASP A 30 4.12 30.93 -3.44
C ASP A 30 5.62 31.09 -3.75
N LEU A 31 6.21 30.04 -4.36
CA LEU A 31 7.51 30.12 -5.02
C LEU A 31 7.38 29.51 -6.41
N GLU A 32 7.51 30.34 -7.43
CA GLU A 32 7.62 29.93 -8.83
C GLU A 32 8.82 28.99 -9.04
N PRO A 33 8.75 28.05 -10.00
CA PRO A 33 9.85 27.13 -10.29
C PRO A 33 11.00 27.85 -11.02
N GLY A 34 11.91 28.44 -10.23
CA GLY A 34 13.15 29.05 -10.69
C GLY A 34 14.29 28.03 -10.86
N GLN A 35 14.96 28.12 -12.01
CA GLN A 35 16.13 27.38 -12.45
C GLN A 35 17.29 27.44 -11.44
N TRP A 36 17.90 26.29 -11.13
CA TRP A 36 19.24 26.26 -10.52
C TRP A 36 20.15 25.31 -11.30
N ALA A 37 20.99 25.95 -12.10
CA ALA A 37 22.21 25.41 -12.65
C ALA A 37 23.29 25.29 -11.56
N ARG A 38 24.30 24.47 -11.90
CA ARG A 38 25.53 24.09 -11.18
C ARG A 38 26.29 25.28 -10.54
N SER A 39 26.94 25.05 -9.38
CA SER A 39 28.41 24.85 -9.25
C SER A 39 28.97 25.01 -7.80
N ALA A 40 29.93 24.14 -7.47
CA ALA A 40 31.18 24.36 -6.69
C ALA A 40 31.18 24.52 -5.14
N THR A 41 31.69 23.45 -4.49
CA THR A 41 32.76 23.37 -3.45
C THR A 41 32.86 24.40 -2.30
N THR A 42 32.87 23.89 -1.05
CA THR A 42 33.82 24.31 0.00
C THR A 42 34.13 23.15 0.96
N ASP A 43 35.43 23.01 1.24
CA ASP A 43 36.08 22.11 2.20
C ASP A 43 35.67 22.31 3.67
N ALA A 44 35.70 21.23 4.46
CA ALA A 44 36.10 21.27 5.87
C ALA A 44 36.30 19.85 6.42
N TYR A 45 37.55 19.40 6.61
CA TYR A 45 38.00 18.64 7.78
C TYR A 45 39.54 18.52 7.74
N ALA A 46 40.21 19.22 8.65
CA ALA A 46 41.62 19.03 9.00
C ALA A 46 41.73 18.95 10.53
N PRO A 47 42.46 17.98 11.11
CA PRO A 47 42.84 18.01 12.51
C PRO A 47 44.31 18.46 12.70
N VAL A 48 44.51 19.13 13.84
CA VAL A 48 45.72 19.82 14.31
C VAL A 48 46.75 18.83 14.89
N ALA A 49 48.04 19.05 14.59
CA ALA A 49 49.19 18.47 15.30
C ALA A 49 49.81 19.55 16.24
N PRO A 50 50.64 19.17 17.25
CA PRO A 50 52.08 19.31 17.02
C PRO A 50 53.03 18.39 17.85
N GLY A 51 54.21 18.09 17.27
CA GLY A 51 55.51 18.15 17.98
C GLY A 51 56.35 16.86 18.11
N GLY A 52 57.55 16.83 17.47
CA GLY A 52 58.69 15.98 17.90
C GLY A 52 59.55 15.26 16.84
N ARG A 53 60.42 16.01 16.13
CA ARG A 53 61.77 15.76 15.50
C ARG A 53 62.56 14.41 15.71
N PRO A 54 63.68 14.12 14.97
CA PRO A 54 63.80 13.48 13.63
C PRO A 54 64.84 12.30 13.59
N GLU A 55 65.24 11.85 12.37
CA GLU A 55 66.44 11.02 12.01
C GLU A 55 66.37 9.48 12.28
N THR A 56 66.89 8.52 11.48
CA THR A 56 67.95 8.43 10.44
C THR A 56 67.86 7.11 9.64
N ARG A 57 68.58 7.05 8.49
CA ARG A 57 69.25 5.90 7.83
C ARG A 57 68.49 4.94 6.87
N ARG A 58 68.80 5.11 5.57
CA ARG A 58 69.18 4.05 4.60
C ARG A 58 70.74 3.95 4.57
N PRO A 59 71.45 3.00 3.90
CA PRO A 59 71.05 2.12 2.77
C PRO A 59 71.66 0.68 2.74
N ALA A 60 71.27 -0.15 1.75
CA ALA A 60 72.17 -0.91 0.82
C ALA A 60 71.49 -2.13 0.14
N GLY A 61 71.75 -2.34 -1.17
CA GLY A 61 71.79 -3.67 -1.82
C GLY A 61 70.76 -3.97 -2.94
N ARG A 62 71.21 -3.88 -4.21
CA ARG A 62 70.67 -4.55 -5.44
C ARG A 62 71.49 -5.86 -5.70
N PRO A 63 71.25 -6.77 -6.68
CA PRO A 63 70.52 -6.62 -7.98
C PRO A 63 69.64 -7.81 -8.49
N GLU A 64 68.72 -7.50 -9.44
CA GLU A 64 68.24 -8.14 -10.72
C GLU A 64 68.58 -9.63 -11.08
N PRO A 65 68.03 -10.27 -12.16
CA PRO A 65 66.81 -10.05 -12.99
C PRO A 65 66.00 -11.35 -13.27
N PHE A 66 64.88 -11.28 -14.00
CA PHE A 66 64.21 -12.46 -14.60
C PHE A 66 64.05 -12.30 -16.12
N ASP A 67 64.42 -13.36 -16.84
CA ASP A 67 64.52 -13.50 -18.30
C ASP A 67 63.19 -13.82 -19.00
N ALA A 68 63.30 -13.86 -20.33
CA ALA A 68 62.30 -13.64 -21.38
C ALA A 68 61.50 -14.87 -21.88
N ASP A 69 60.30 -14.54 -22.40
CA ASP A 69 59.63 -14.98 -23.65
C ASP A 69 59.00 -16.39 -23.83
N ALA A 70 57.74 -16.42 -24.28
CA ALA A 70 57.28 -17.07 -25.53
C ALA A 70 55.73 -17.14 -25.66
N THR A 71 55.21 -16.60 -26.77
CA THR A 71 53.96 -16.92 -27.51
C THR A 71 52.61 -16.30 -27.08
N ASP A 72 52.26 -15.24 -27.84
CA ASP A 72 50.92 -14.68 -28.09
C ASP A 72 50.04 -15.67 -28.89
N PRO A 73 48.73 -15.77 -28.59
CA PRO A 73 47.77 -15.23 -29.56
C PRO A 73 46.52 -14.60 -28.92
N TYR A 74 46.06 -13.50 -29.54
CA TYR A 74 44.77 -12.80 -29.39
C TYR A 74 44.74 -11.59 -28.44
N GLY A 75 45.25 -10.47 -28.97
CA GLY A 75 45.02 -9.14 -28.45
C GLY A 75 43.59 -8.62 -28.65
N ALA A 76 43.20 -7.68 -27.78
CA ALA A 76 42.76 -6.32 -28.10
C ALA A 76 41.73 -5.81 -27.08
N ARG A 77 42.12 -4.80 -26.27
CA ARG A 77 41.23 -3.85 -25.58
C ARG A 77 42.06 -2.69 -24.93
N PRO A 78 41.47 -1.56 -24.49
CA PRO A 78 41.48 -0.25 -25.18
C PRO A 78 42.06 0.94 -24.38
N VAL A 79 42.32 2.09 -25.07
CA VAL A 79 42.11 3.57 -24.74
C VAL A 79 42.52 4.06 -23.32
N PRO A 80 43.20 5.23 -23.06
CA PRO A 80 42.58 6.58 -23.18
C PRO A 80 43.43 7.91 -23.18
N ASP A 81 42.70 9.02 -23.45
CA ASP A 81 42.74 10.46 -23.01
C ASP A 81 44.03 11.34 -23.16
N GLU A 82 44.02 12.67 -23.44
CA GLU A 82 43.29 13.82 -22.84
C GLU A 82 43.35 15.15 -23.72
N PRO A 83 42.64 16.25 -23.35
CA PRO A 83 42.23 17.43 -24.17
C PRO A 83 42.86 18.81 -23.71
N PRO A 84 42.21 20.02 -23.74
CA PRO A 84 41.63 20.88 -24.82
C PRO A 84 42.06 22.40 -24.88
N ARG A 85 41.74 23.08 -26.02
CA ARG A 85 41.33 24.53 -26.28
C ARG A 85 42.34 25.71 -26.05
N PRO A 86 42.29 26.88 -26.78
CA PRO A 86 41.14 27.82 -26.89
C PRO A 86 40.99 28.74 -28.16
N GLY A 87 39.86 29.49 -28.28
CA GLY A 87 39.77 30.80 -28.99
C GLY A 87 38.57 31.05 -29.94
N ASP A 88 37.62 31.92 -29.54
CA ASP A 88 36.40 32.46 -30.23
C ASP A 88 36.68 33.36 -31.47
N PRO A 89 35.73 34.07 -32.18
CA PRO A 89 34.25 34.21 -32.05
C PRO A 89 33.39 34.21 -33.37
N VAL A 90 32.06 34.02 -33.19
CA VAL A 90 30.85 34.76 -33.70
C VAL A 90 30.73 35.27 -35.19
N ASP A 91 29.49 35.17 -35.70
CA ASP A 91 28.78 35.94 -36.77
C ASP A 91 28.58 35.38 -38.21
N ARG A 92 27.32 35.53 -38.69
CA ARG A 92 26.78 35.36 -40.07
C ARG A 92 27.49 36.33 -41.06
N PRO A 93 27.42 36.25 -42.43
CA PRO A 93 26.36 35.71 -43.33
C PRO A 93 26.85 35.08 -44.68
N GLY A 94 25.92 34.75 -45.60
CA GLY A 94 26.14 34.87 -47.06
C GLY A 94 26.25 33.60 -47.93
N TRP A 95 25.34 33.50 -48.91
CA TRP A 95 25.40 32.63 -50.12
C TRP A 95 26.39 33.20 -51.17
N PRO A 96 26.83 32.43 -52.21
CA PRO A 96 26.14 32.52 -53.52
C PRO A 96 26.18 31.24 -54.41
N GLY A 97 25.24 31.13 -55.38
CA GLY A 97 25.46 30.29 -56.59
C GLY A 97 24.26 29.65 -57.35
N ALA A 98 23.25 30.44 -57.76
CA ALA A 98 22.38 30.43 -58.99
C ALA A 98 22.20 29.20 -59.94
N PRO A 99 21.25 29.22 -60.92
CA PRO A 99 19.91 29.84 -61.02
C PRO A 99 18.80 28.91 -61.62
N GLY A 100 17.52 29.30 -61.53
CA GLY A 100 16.43 28.64 -62.30
C GLY A 100 15.00 29.19 -62.07
N MET A 101 14.61 30.15 -62.92
CA MET A 101 13.27 30.62 -63.34
C MET A 101 11.97 30.28 -62.56
N GLY A 102 11.27 31.36 -62.15
CA GLY A 102 9.82 31.67 -62.31
C GLY A 102 8.78 30.72 -61.67
N GLY A 103 7.87 31.11 -60.77
CA GLY A 103 7.22 32.39 -60.50
C GLY A 103 5.70 32.27 -60.73
N ARG A 104 4.90 32.02 -59.68
CA ARG A 104 3.44 32.27 -59.65
C ARG A 104 2.92 32.50 -58.21
N PRO A 105 2.11 33.55 -57.97
CA PRO A 105 1.32 33.76 -56.75
C PRO A 105 -0.19 33.53 -56.97
N SER A 106 -0.97 33.45 -55.87
CA SER A 106 -2.46 33.58 -55.80
C SER A 106 -2.89 35.07 -55.87
N PRO A 107 -4.19 35.48 -55.75
CA PRO A 107 -5.51 35.04 -56.29
C PRO A 107 -6.30 36.21 -56.99
N GLU A 108 -7.56 35.99 -57.45
CA GLU A 108 -8.73 36.93 -57.66
C GLU A 108 -9.59 36.73 -58.96
N ARG A 109 -10.91 37.08 -58.90
CA ARG A 109 -12.06 36.86 -59.84
C ARG A 109 -12.14 37.93 -60.99
N PRO A 110 -13.22 38.19 -61.81
CA PRO A 110 -14.51 37.51 -62.22
C PRO A 110 -14.87 37.61 -63.76
N GLY A 111 -16.00 37.03 -64.22
CA GLY A 111 -16.74 37.44 -65.47
C GLY A 111 -17.38 36.32 -66.36
N GLY A 112 -18.69 36.40 -66.69
CA GLY A 112 -19.44 35.49 -67.62
C GLY A 112 -19.37 35.90 -69.12
N PRO A 113 -20.29 35.50 -70.06
CA PRO A 113 -21.57 34.75 -69.97
C PRO A 113 -21.80 33.59 -71.02
N LEU A 114 -22.96 32.92 -70.84
CA LEU A 114 -23.80 31.94 -71.62
C LEU A 114 -23.75 31.93 -73.18
N PRO A 115 -24.28 30.91 -73.94
CA PRO A 115 -25.60 30.24 -73.73
C PRO A 115 -25.82 28.76 -74.15
N GLY A 116 -26.97 28.19 -73.72
CA GLY A 116 -27.68 27.08 -74.39
C GLY A 116 -28.10 25.90 -73.49
N GLY A 117 -29.39 25.81 -73.12
CA GLY A 117 -30.05 24.59 -72.57
C GLY A 117 -31.36 24.31 -73.32
N PRO A 118 -32.38 23.60 -72.76
CA PRO A 118 -32.41 22.42 -71.86
C PRO A 118 -33.55 21.45 -72.35
N PRO A 119 -34.44 20.78 -71.54
CA PRO A 119 -34.40 20.23 -70.16
C PRO A 119 -35.02 18.80 -69.97
N ALA A 120 -34.86 18.22 -68.76
CA ALA A 120 -35.82 17.41 -67.96
C ALA A 120 -35.07 16.93 -66.69
N GLY A 121 -35.46 17.04 -65.41
CA GLY A 121 -36.71 17.13 -64.64
C GLY A 121 -36.51 16.13 -63.46
N ALA A 122 -36.78 16.35 -62.18
CA ALA A 122 -37.46 17.39 -61.42
C ALA A 122 -36.93 17.39 -59.96
N ALA A 123 -36.98 18.55 -59.32
CA ALA A 123 -36.80 18.79 -57.89
C ALA A 123 -38.18 18.99 -57.22
N TYR A 124 -38.30 18.69 -55.93
CA TYR A 124 -39.47 19.00 -55.09
C TYR A 124 -39.35 20.41 -54.48
N PRO A 125 -40.43 21.23 -54.51
CA PRO A 125 -40.64 22.31 -53.53
C PRO A 125 -42.12 22.33 -53.04
N PRO A 126 -42.73 23.44 -52.55
CA PRO A 126 -43.10 23.66 -51.14
C PRO A 126 -44.60 24.01 -50.91
N ASP A 127 -44.86 24.57 -49.72
CA ASP A 127 -46.03 25.24 -49.07
C ASP A 127 -47.26 25.76 -49.88
N GLU A 128 -48.34 26.02 -49.12
CA GLU A 128 -49.59 26.81 -49.37
C GLU A 128 -50.95 26.10 -49.64
N SER A 129 -51.77 26.09 -48.56
CA SER A 129 -53.16 26.58 -48.42
C SER A 129 -54.35 26.01 -49.21
N THR A 130 -55.36 25.51 -48.47
CA THR A 130 -56.82 25.81 -48.60
C THR A 130 -57.61 25.20 -47.41
N GLY A 131 -58.36 26.02 -46.67
CA GLY A 131 -59.19 25.66 -45.48
C GLY A 131 -60.59 25.09 -45.83
N PRO A 132 -61.66 25.15 -44.97
CA PRO A 132 -61.86 26.02 -43.78
C PRO A 132 -62.60 25.41 -42.55
N ALA A 133 -62.81 26.27 -41.54
CA ALA A 133 -63.97 26.39 -40.62
C ALA A 133 -63.93 25.73 -39.21
N TYR A 134 -63.60 26.55 -38.22
CA TYR A 134 -64.00 26.44 -36.81
C TYR A 134 -65.09 27.51 -36.52
N PRO A 135 -66.11 27.25 -35.69
CA PRO A 135 -67.02 28.28 -35.21
C PRO A 135 -66.44 29.06 -34.00
N PRO A 136 -66.85 30.33 -33.77
CA PRO A 136 -66.32 31.20 -32.70
C PRO A 136 -67.25 31.35 -31.48
N GLY A 137 -66.68 31.84 -30.37
CA GLY A 137 -67.37 32.34 -29.17
C GLY A 137 -66.93 31.58 -27.92
N GLY A 138 -66.46 32.18 -26.82
CA GLY A 138 -66.54 33.54 -26.30
C GLY A 138 -66.76 33.40 -24.79
N GLY A 139 -65.93 34.04 -23.96
CA GLY A 139 -66.11 34.05 -22.51
C GLY A 139 -64.81 34.07 -21.71
N ALA A 140 -64.50 35.24 -21.17
CA ALA A 140 -63.38 35.50 -20.28
C ALA A 140 -63.55 34.83 -18.91
N GLU A 141 -62.46 34.31 -18.34
CA GLU A 141 -62.33 34.02 -16.92
C GLU A 141 -61.11 34.73 -16.31
N PRO A 142 -61.17 35.14 -15.03
CA PRO A 142 -60.46 36.32 -14.53
C PRO A 142 -59.08 36.02 -13.91
N GLU A 143 -58.18 37.00 -14.04
CA GLU A 143 -56.93 37.12 -13.27
C GLU A 143 -57.18 37.03 -11.75
N PRO A 144 -56.33 36.32 -10.98
CA PRO A 144 -56.33 36.42 -9.53
C PRO A 144 -55.58 37.69 -9.05
N PRO A 145 -56.02 38.31 -7.94
CA PRO A 145 -55.64 39.67 -7.60
C PRO A 145 -54.23 39.80 -7.02
N ARG A 146 -53.55 40.89 -7.42
CA ARG A 146 -52.37 41.43 -6.73
C ARG A 146 -52.79 42.05 -5.39
N GLY A 147 -52.22 41.53 -4.30
CA GLY A 147 -52.10 42.27 -3.04
C GLY A 147 -51.97 41.40 -1.80
N ARG A 148 -50.75 41.32 -1.24
CA ARG A 148 -50.34 41.85 0.08
C ARG A 148 -49.03 41.17 0.52
N ARG A 149 -48.03 41.98 0.87
CA ARG A 149 -46.72 41.54 1.40
C ARG A 149 -46.91 40.75 2.71
N GLY A 150 -46.33 39.55 2.77
CA GLY A 150 -46.12 38.77 3.99
C GLY A 150 -44.63 38.44 4.16
N PRO A 151 -44.07 38.43 5.37
CA PRO A 151 -42.63 38.44 5.60
C PRO A 151 -41.97 37.08 5.29
N GLY A 152 -40.78 37.16 4.70
CA GLY A 152 -40.02 36.03 4.18
C GLY A 152 -39.67 35.00 5.25
N ARG A 153 -39.95 33.73 4.93
CA ARG A 153 -39.32 32.59 5.59
C ARG A 153 -37.99 32.32 4.90
N ARG A 154 -36.91 32.72 5.58
CA ARG A 154 -35.54 32.28 5.31
C ARG A 154 -35.52 30.75 5.19
N ARG A 155 -35.02 30.23 4.07
CA ARG A 155 -34.55 28.84 3.99
C ARG A 155 -33.32 28.74 4.88
N ALA A 156 -33.50 28.25 6.10
CA ALA A 156 -32.41 27.75 6.91
C ALA A 156 -32.00 26.40 6.31
N SER A 157 -30.85 26.36 5.65
CA SER A 157 -30.11 25.12 5.41
C SER A 157 -29.68 24.59 6.78
N ALA A 158 -30.49 23.71 7.36
CA ALA A 158 -30.08 22.93 8.51
C ALA A 158 -29.11 21.86 8.01
N GLU A 159 -27.84 21.98 8.43
CA GLU A 159 -26.86 20.92 8.40
C GLU A 159 -27.49 19.63 8.93
N ARG A 160 -27.48 18.57 8.11
CA ARG A 160 -27.76 17.23 8.60
C ARG A 160 -26.60 16.81 9.51
N PRO A 161 -26.84 16.37 10.75
CA PRO A 161 -25.81 15.70 11.53
C PRO A 161 -25.38 14.42 10.79
N PRO A 162 -24.11 13.97 10.94
CA PRO A 162 -23.67 12.72 10.34
C PRO A 162 -24.58 11.61 10.83
N THR A 163 -25.25 10.97 9.88
CA THR A 163 -26.15 9.85 10.15
C THR A 163 -25.29 8.75 10.77
N GLN A 164 -25.49 8.50 12.06
CA GLN A 164 -24.98 7.29 12.71
C GLN A 164 -25.46 6.11 11.86
N GLN A 165 -24.52 5.39 11.26
CA GLN A 165 -24.83 4.15 10.56
C GLN A 165 -25.53 3.23 11.56
N PRO A 166 -26.71 2.68 11.22
CA PRO A 166 -27.35 1.71 12.09
C PRO A 166 -26.45 0.48 12.15
N SER A 167 -26.03 0.10 13.36
CA SER A 167 -25.39 -1.18 13.65
C SER A 167 -26.21 -2.29 12.97
N PRO A 168 -25.59 -3.19 12.16
CA PRO A 168 -26.32 -4.34 11.67
C PRO A 168 -26.55 -5.28 12.86
N GLY A 169 -27.71 -5.13 13.49
CA GLY A 169 -28.28 -6.12 14.38
C GLY A 169 -28.63 -7.36 13.56
N ARG A 170 -27.87 -8.43 13.77
CA ARG A 170 -28.30 -9.85 13.86
C ARG A 170 -27.07 -10.77 13.93
N ALA A 171 -26.33 -10.67 15.02
CA ALA A 171 -25.19 -11.54 15.36
C ALA A 171 -25.62 -12.93 15.91
N GLY A 172 -26.79 -13.45 15.54
CA GLY A 172 -27.36 -14.66 16.17
C GLY A 172 -27.66 -15.84 15.24
N ARG A 173 -27.74 -15.66 13.92
CA ARG A 173 -28.20 -16.72 13.00
C ARG A 173 -27.05 -17.56 12.38
N ASN A 174 -25.82 -17.08 12.47
CA ASN A 174 -24.64 -17.73 11.86
C ASN A 174 -23.62 -18.22 12.89
N LEU A 175 -23.93 -18.21 14.19
CA LEU A 175 -22.97 -18.62 15.23
C LEU A 175 -22.51 -20.09 15.10
N PRO A 176 -23.41 -21.06 14.80
CA PRO A 176 -22.98 -22.44 14.57
C PRO A 176 -22.14 -22.59 13.30
N ALA A 177 -22.50 -21.88 12.22
CA ALA A 177 -21.74 -21.86 10.98
C ALA A 177 -20.35 -21.25 11.19
N ALA A 178 -20.26 -20.22 12.03
CA ALA A 178 -19.02 -19.56 12.39
C ALA A 178 -18.05 -20.50 13.11
N ILE A 179 -18.57 -21.18 14.14
CA ILE A 179 -17.81 -22.16 14.91
C ILE A 179 -17.39 -23.32 13.99
N GLY A 180 -18.29 -23.81 13.13
CA GLY A 180 -17.99 -24.87 12.17
C GLY A 180 -16.86 -24.52 11.21
N VAL A 181 -16.86 -23.31 10.65
CA VAL A 181 -15.78 -22.82 9.78
C VAL A 181 -14.47 -22.66 10.56
N GLY A 182 -14.51 -22.07 11.76
CA GLY A 182 -13.32 -21.90 12.60
C GLY A 182 -12.68 -23.23 13.01
N VAL A 183 -13.50 -24.19 13.45
CA VAL A 183 -13.04 -25.56 13.78
C VAL A 183 -12.55 -26.28 12.53
N GLY A 184 -13.23 -26.12 11.39
CA GLY A 184 -12.82 -26.71 10.11
C GLY A 184 -11.47 -26.20 9.64
N LEU A 185 -11.24 -24.89 9.68
CA LEU A 185 -9.94 -24.27 9.35
C LEU A 185 -8.85 -24.69 10.35
N GLY A 186 -9.16 -24.68 11.64
CA GLY A 186 -8.25 -25.15 12.68
C GLY A 186 -7.83 -26.60 12.46
N ALA A 187 -8.77 -27.50 12.15
CA ALA A 187 -8.50 -28.89 11.83
C ALA A 187 -7.70 -29.04 10.51
N ALA A 188 -8.04 -28.26 9.48
CA ALA A 188 -7.32 -28.26 8.21
C ALA A 188 -5.84 -27.85 8.36
N VAL A 189 -5.51 -27.03 9.37
CA VAL A 189 -4.14 -26.64 9.69
C VAL A 189 -3.49 -27.66 10.64
N LEU A 190 -4.14 -27.99 11.76
CA LEU A 190 -3.53 -28.80 12.81
C LEU A 190 -3.40 -30.29 12.45
N LEU A 191 -4.37 -30.88 11.74
CA LEU A 191 -4.28 -32.29 11.37
C LEU A 191 -3.04 -32.60 10.50
N PRO A 192 -2.81 -31.94 9.35
CA PRO A 192 -1.61 -32.22 8.58
C PRO A 192 -0.34 -31.80 9.33
N LEU A 193 -0.37 -30.75 10.16
CA LEU A 193 0.79 -30.32 10.94
C LEU A 193 1.31 -31.42 11.89
N PHE A 194 0.41 -32.16 12.55
CA PHE A 194 0.79 -33.20 13.51
C PHE A 194 0.86 -34.61 12.92
N PHE A 195 0.04 -34.93 11.91
CA PHE A 195 -0.07 -36.30 11.38
C PHE A 195 0.69 -36.52 10.07
N TYR A 196 0.86 -35.48 9.24
CA TYR A 196 1.56 -35.61 7.96
C TYR A 196 2.12 -34.27 7.49
N LEU A 197 3.29 -33.91 8.02
CA LEU A 197 3.93 -32.62 7.83
C LEU A 197 4.07 -32.18 6.35
N PRO A 198 4.34 -33.06 5.37
CA PRO A 198 4.32 -32.67 3.96
C PRO A 198 2.95 -32.18 3.45
N ALA A 199 1.82 -32.67 3.98
CA ALA A 199 0.51 -32.12 3.63
C ALA A 199 0.29 -30.73 4.22
N PHE A 200 0.96 -30.38 5.33
CA PHE A 200 0.86 -29.02 5.87
C PHE A 200 1.44 -28.00 4.89
N LEU A 201 2.54 -28.35 4.20
CA LEU A 201 3.09 -27.51 3.13
C LEU A 201 2.07 -27.29 1.99
N LEU A 202 1.27 -28.29 1.64
CA LEU A 202 0.21 -28.14 0.63
C LEU A 202 -0.91 -27.21 1.12
N VAL A 203 -1.31 -27.33 2.38
CA VAL A 203 -2.30 -26.43 3.00
C VAL A 203 -1.78 -24.99 3.03
N LEU A 204 -0.52 -24.80 3.42
CA LEU A 204 0.13 -23.50 3.42
C LEU A 204 0.22 -22.91 2.01
N ALA A 205 0.68 -23.69 1.03
CA ALA A 205 0.74 -23.25 -0.37
C ALA A 205 -0.64 -22.86 -0.92
N ALA A 206 -1.69 -23.62 -0.59
CA ALA A 206 -3.06 -23.29 -0.95
C ALA A 206 -3.55 -22.00 -0.27
N ALA A 207 -3.27 -21.83 1.02
CA ALA A 207 -3.62 -20.62 1.76
C ALA A 207 -2.94 -19.38 1.17
N ILE A 208 -1.67 -19.50 0.78
CA ILE A 208 -0.90 -18.43 0.12
C ILE A 208 -1.44 -18.12 -1.27
N ALA A 209 -1.77 -19.14 -2.08
CA ALA A 209 -2.38 -18.93 -3.39
C ALA A 209 -3.75 -18.22 -3.28
N ILE A 210 -4.58 -18.61 -2.30
CA ILE A 210 -5.87 -17.97 -2.04
C ILE A 210 -5.66 -16.54 -1.54
N GLY A 211 -4.74 -16.30 -0.60
CA GLY A 211 -4.43 -14.96 -0.10
C GLY A 211 -3.92 -14.01 -1.19
N ILE A 212 -3.04 -14.49 -2.08
CA ILE A 212 -2.59 -13.76 -3.26
C ILE A 212 -3.77 -13.40 -4.16
N TRP A 213 -4.67 -14.36 -4.41
CA TRP A 213 -5.85 -14.13 -5.23
C TRP A 213 -6.82 -13.12 -4.63
N GLU A 214 -7.08 -13.18 -3.32
CA GLU A 214 -7.94 -12.23 -2.61
C GLU A 214 -7.34 -10.82 -2.64
N MET A 215 -6.04 -10.69 -2.33
CA MET A 215 -5.35 -9.40 -2.34
C MET A 215 -5.28 -8.82 -3.76
N ALA A 216 -4.93 -9.63 -4.77
CA ALA A 216 -4.92 -9.19 -6.17
C ALA A 216 -6.30 -8.73 -6.65
N ARG A 217 -7.37 -9.43 -6.23
CA ARG A 217 -8.76 -9.03 -6.53
C ARG A 217 -9.14 -7.72 -5.83
N ALA A 218 -8.76 -7.53 -4.57
CA ALA A 218 -9.02 -6.30 -3.84
C ALA A 218 -8.32 -5.10 -4.49
N VAL A 219 -7.03 -5.26 -4.83
CA VAL A 219 -6.21 -4.24 -5.49
C VAL A 219 -6.72 -3.91 -6.91
N ARG A 220 -7.35 -4.87 -7.61
CA ARG A 220 -8.01 -4.60 -8.89
C ARG A 220 -9.13 -3.57 -8.82
N ARG A 221 -9.77 -3.40 -7.67
CA ARG A 221 -10.83 -2.38 -7.50
C ARG A 221 -10.29 -0.97 -7.48
N SER A 222 -9.02 -0.76 -7.11
CA SER A 222 -8.41 0.57 -7.21
C SER A 222 -7.99 0.90 -8.65
N GLY A 223 -7.91 -0.09 -9.55
CA GLY A 223 -7.51 0.08 -10.95
C GLY A 223 -6.08 -0.38 -11.25
N ALA A 224 -5.45 -1.14 -10.35
CA ALA A 224 -4.19 -1.85 -10.65
C ALA A 224 -4.49 -3.28 -11.11
N HIS A 225 -3.73 -3.83 -12.04
CA HIS A 225 -3.93 -5.16 -12.63
C HIS A 225 -2.70 -6.07 -12.44
N PRO A 226 -2.37 -6.42 -11.18
CA PRO A 226 -1.21 -7.26 -10.91
C PRO A 226 -1.34 -8.64 -11.60
N PRO A 227 -0.27 -9.16 -12.24
CA PRO A 227 -0.32 -10.39 -13.02
C PRO A 227 -0.46 -11.59 -12.09
N LEU A 228 -1.67 -12.16 -12.05
CA LEU A 228 -2.06 -13.15 -11.05
C LEU A 228 -1.30 -14.47 -11.19
N VAL A 229 -1.08 -14.93 -12.43
CA VAL A 229 -0.42 -16.21 -12.72
C VAL A 229 1.02 -16.24 -12.18
N PRO A 230 1.91 -15.30 -12.55
CA PRO A 230 3.27 -15.28 -12.00
C PRO A 230 3.28 -15.00 -10.49
N LEU A 231 2.31 -14.26 -9.95
CA LEU A 231 2.22 -14.06 -8.50
C LEU A 231 1.88 -15.35 -7.75
N ILE A 232 0.88 -16.11 -8.18
CA ILE A 232 0.52 -17.38 -7.52
C ILE A 232 1.65 -18.39 -7.70
N ALA A 233 2.17 -18.56 -8.93
CA ALA A 233 3.24 -19.51 -9.20
C ALA A 233 4.51 -19.17 -8.42
N GLY A 234 4.93 -17.89 -8.45
CA GLY A 234 6.07 -17.40 -7.69
C GLY A 234 5.85 -17.45 -6.18
N GLY A 235 4.64 -17.18 -5.70
CA GLY A 235 4.30 -17.27 -4.28
C GLY A 235 4.37 -18.70 -3.75
N VAL A 236 3.82 -19.67 -4.47
CA VAL A 236 3.92 -21.11 -4.13
C VAL A 236 5.38 -21.56 -4.20
N LEU A 237 6.12 -21.14 -5.23
CA LEU A 237 7.55 -21.40 -5.35
C LEU A 237 8.33 -20.85 -4.14
N THR A 238 8.05 -19.61 -3.73
CA THR A 238 8.71 -18.93 -2.61
C THR A 238 8.53 -19.70 -1.31
N VAL A 239 7.31 -20.16 -1.02
CA VAL A 239 7.01 -20.97 0.17
C VAL A 239 7.69 -22.34 0.11
N GLY A 240 7.69 -22.99 -1.07
CA GLY A 240 8.39 -24.26 -1.27
C GLY A 240 9.91 -24.13 -1.10
N LEU A 241 10.50 -23.09 -1.68
CA LEU A 241 11.93 -22.78 -1.52
C LEU A 241 12.29 -22.52 -0.07
N ALA A 242 11.48 -21.76 0.65
CA ALA A 242 11.66 -21.51 2.08
C ALA A 242 11.63 -22.79 2.90
N TRP A 243 10.72 -23.73 2.57
CA TRP A 243 10.63 -25.02 3.24
C TRP A 243 11.89 -25.87 3.07
N PHE A 244 12.40 -25.99 1.85
CA PHE A 244 13.49 -26.92 1.54
C PHE A 244 14.90 -26.34 1.69
N ALA A 245 15.05 -25.02 1.58
CA ALA A 245 16.36 -24.36 1.48
C ALA A 245 16.48 -23.09 2.34
N GLY A 246 15.48 -22.79 3.19
CA GLY A 246 15.61 -21.80 4.25
C GLY A 246 15.60 -20.33 3.78
N PRO A 247 16.24 -19.41 4.53
CA PRO A 247 16.05 -17.97 4.36
C PRO A 247 16.65 -17.41 3.07
N ASP A 248 17.78 -17.93 2.59
CA ASP A 248 18.38 -17.48 1.33
C ASP A 248 17.48 -17.83 0.15
N ALA A 249 16.86 -19.02 0.19
CA ALA A 249 15.93 -19.50 -0.82
C ALA A 249 14.58 -18.76 -0.76
N LEU A 250 14.16 -18.32 0.43
CA LEU A 250 13.00 -17.42 0.59
C LEU A 250 13.25 -16.09 -0.14
N CYS A 251 14.41 -15.46 0.08
CA CYS A 251 14.81 -14.23 -0.61
C CYS A 251 14.91 -14.42 -2.13
N LEU A 252 15.46 -15.56 -2.57
CA LEU A 252 15.53 -15.93 -3.98
C LEU A 252 14.14 -16.12 -4.59
N GLY A 253 13.22 -16.78 -3.87
CA GLY A 253 11.83 -16.93 -4.29
C GLY A 253 11.13 -15.59 -4.48
N LEU A 254 11.30 -14.66 -3.53
CA LEU A 254 10.79 -13.29 -3.66
C LEU A 254 11.37 -12.59 -4.89
N LEU A 255 12.70 -12.65 -5.08
CA LEU A 255 13.37 -12.05 -6.23
C LEU A 255 12.83 -12.60 -7.56
N VAL A 256 12.75 -13.93 -7.68
CA VAL A 256 12.21 -14.61 -8.87
C VAL A 256 10.76 -14.24 -9.10
N THR A 257 9.95 -14.12 -8.05
CA THR A 257 8.55 -13.71 -8.17
C THR A 257 8.44 -12.28 -8.70
N VAL A 258 9.16 -11.33 -8.10
CA VAL A 258 9.13 -9.92 -8.54
C VAL A 258 9.61 -9.80 -9.98
N LEU A 259 10.76 -10.42 -10.33
CA LEU A 259 11.27 -10.43 -11.70
C LEU A 259 10.31 -11.09 -12.69
N GLY A 260 9.68 -12.21 -12.30
CA GLY A 260 8.68 -12.89 -13.11
C GLY A 260 7.45 -12.03 -13.38
N THR A 261 6.98 -11.28 -12.39
CA THR A 261 5.86 -10.32 -12.57
C THR A 261 6.28 -9.13 -13.46
N MET A 262 7.54 -8.71 -13.37
CA MET A 262 8.12 -7.67 -14.19
C MET A 262 8.16 -8.09 -15.67
N ILE A 263 8.74 -9.25 -15.95
CA ILE A 263 8.85 -9.83 -17.29
C ILE A 263 7.46 -10.07 -17.89
N TRP A 264 6.50 -10.56 -17.09
CA TRP A 264 5.13 -10.75 -17.56
C TRP A 264 4.50 -9.44 -18.04
N ARG A 265 4.64 -8.36 -17.25
CA ARG A 265 4.06 -7.05 -17.61
C ARG A 265 4.76 -6.38 -18.78
N LEU A 266 6.03 -6.71 -19.07
CA LEU A 266 6.68 -6.27 -20.32
C LEU A 266 5.91 -6.77 -21.57
N GLY A 267 5.30 -7.95 -21.50
CA GLY A 267 4.53 -8.54 -22.60
C GLY A 267 3.13 -7.93 -22.79
N ASP A 268 2.54 -7.35 -21.74
CA ASP A 268 1.16 -6.83 -21.74
C ASP A 268 1.05 -5.38 -22.28
N GLY A 269 2.18 -4.72 -22.57
CA GLY A 269 2.23 -3.34 -23.06
C GLY A 269 2.39 -2.26 -21.98
N PRO A 270 2.60 -0.98 -22.37
CA PRO A 270 3.13 0.06 -21.49
C PRO A 270 2.15 0.70 -20.49
N GLY A 271 0.86 0.34 -20.51
CA GLY A 271 -0.16 0.96 -19.64
C GLY A 271 -0.06 0.50 -18.18
N ASP A 272 -0.08 1.46 -17.24
CA ASP A 272 -0.15 1.26 -15.79
C ASP A 272 0.95 0.38 -15.16
N TYR A 273 2.07 0.20 -15.85
CA TYR A 273 3.17 -0.68 -15.47
C TYR A 273 3.67 -0.44 -14.03
N GLN A 274 3.98 0.80 -13.66
CA GLN A 274 4.50 1.15 -12.32
C GLN A 274 3.50 0.80 -11.22
N ARG A 275 2.22 1.07 -11.46
CA ARG A 275 1.13 0.81 -10.51
C ARG A 275 0.98 -0.68 -10.25
N ASP A 276 1.02 -1.47 -11.31
CA ASP A 276 0.83 -2.91 -11.26
C ASP A 276 2.01 -3.63 -10.66
N LEU A 277 3.24 -3.16 -10.91
CA LEU A 277 4.42 -3.69 -10.23
C LEU A 277 4.47 -3.32 -8.76
N THR A 278 4.05 -2.12 -8.39
CA THR A 278 3.97 -1.73 -6.97
C THR A 278 2.96 -2.62 -6.25
N ALA A 279 1.79 -2.84 -6.85
CA ALA A 279 0.79 -3.78 -6.35
C ALA A 279 1.31 -5.21 -6.27
N ALA A 280 1.95 -5.72 -7.32
CA ALA A 280 2.50 -7.08 -7.36
C ALA A 280 3.60 -7.27 -6.31
N THR A 281 4.49 -6.30 -6.16
CA THR A 281 5.57 -6.33 -5.16
C THR A 281 5.00 -6.31 -3.74
N LEU A 282 4.01 -5.45 -3.49
CA LEU A 282 3.31 -5.45 -2.20
C LEU A 282 2.69 -6.81 -1.90
N ILE A 283 2.00 -7.42 -2.87
CA ILE A 283 1.39 -8.75 -2.70
C ILE A 283 2.46 -9.81 -2.45
N ALA A 284 3.56 -9.81 -3.21
CA ALA A 284 4.65 -10.78 -3.09
C ALA A 284 5.39 -10.68 -1.74
N VAL A 285 5.61 -9.46 -1.23
CA VAL A 285 6.20 -9.26 0.09
C VAL A 285 5.21 -9.64 1.19
N TYR A 286 3.98 -9.14 1.10
CA TYR A 286 3.00 -9.26 2.19
C TYR A 286 2.50 -10.69 2.38
N VAL A 287 2.26 -11.44 1.30
CA VAL A 287 1.62 -12.77 1.38
C VAL A 287 2.66 -13.91 1.37
N PRO A 288 3.32 -14.25 0.25
CA PRO A 288 4.20 -15.43 0.22
C PRO A 288 5.52 -15.22 0.95
N PHE A 289 6.12 -14.02 0.93
CA PHE A 289 7.40 -13.82 1.63
C PHE A 289 7.23 -13.90 3.15
N LEU A 290 6.27 -13.18 3.72
CA LEU A 290 5.94 -13.33 5.15
C LEU A 290 5.45 -14.75 5.48
N GLY A 291 4.57 -15.32 4.66
CA GLY A 291 4.09 -16.69 4.81
C GLY A 291 5.17 -17.77 4.73
N GLY A 292 6.26 -17.51 4.01
CA GLY A 292 7.42 -18.40 3.94
C GLY A 292 8.11 -18.62 5.28
N PHE A 293 8.00 -17.70 6.24
CA PHE A 293 8.47 -17.94 7.61
C PHE A 293 7.67 -19.02 8.34
N ALA A 294 6.37 -19.17 8.03
CA ALA A 294 5.58 -20.29 8.54
C ALA A 294 6.08 -21.64 7.97
N ALA A 295 6.52 -21.65 6.70
CA ALA A 295 7.13 -22.83 6.09
C ALA A 295 8.45 -23.19 6.79
N MET A 296 9.31 -22.21 7.08
CA MET A 296 10.57 -22.45 7.79
C MET A 296 10.37 -22.90 9.24
N LEU A 297 9.38 -22.33 9.94
CA LEU A 297 8.99 -22.80 11.28
C LEU A 297 8.59 -24.27 11.26
N ALA A 298 7.75 -24.66 10.30
CA ALA A 298 7.26 -26.03 10.14
C ALA A 298 8.33 -27.01 9.67
N ALA A 299 9.27 -26.56 8.82
CA ALA A 299 10.36 -27.36 8.30
C ALA A 299 11.48 -27.61 9.33
N ALA A 300 11.45 -26.95 10.49
CA ALA A 300 12.44 -27.13 11.55
C ALA A 300 12.50 -28.62 11.98
N PRO A 301 13.68 -29.25 11.93
CA PRO A 301 13.86 -30.65 12.31
C PRO A 301 13.42 -30.93 13.76
N GLY A 302 12.68 -32.02 13.96
CA GLY A 302 12.27 -32.51 15.28
C GLY A 302 11.06 -31.80 15.89
N ASP A 303 11.04 -30.46 15.88
CA ASP A 303 10.08 -29.66 16.66
C ASP A 303 9.24 -28.67 15.83
N GLY A 304 9.33 -28.68 14.50
CA GLY A 304 8.66 -27.67 13.66
C GLY A 304 7.14 -27.56 13.86
N HIS A 305 6.46 -28.68 14.12
CA HIS A 305 5.03 -28.69 14.46
C HIS A 305 4.72 -27.93 15.76
N LEU A 306 5.59 -28.02 16.78
CA LEU A 306 5.45 -27.28 18.04
C LEU A 306 5.74 -25.80 17.86
N ARG A 307 6.72 -25.45 17.01
CA ARG A 307 7.05 -24.04 16.70
C ARG A 307 5.89 -23.33 16.01
N VAL A 308 5.22 -24.00 15.07
CA VAL A 308 3.98 -23.48 14.45
C VAL A 308 2.86 -23.41 15.49
N LEU A 309 2.66 -24.45 16.29
CA LEU A 309 1.61 -24.49 17.32
C LEU A 309 1.74 -23.30 18.29
N VAL A 310 2.91 -23.08 18.89
CA VAL A 310 3.09 -22.03 19.89
C VAL A 310 2.90 -20.64 19.28
N THR A 311 3.27 -20.46 18.02
CA THR A 311 3.03 -19.22 17.26
C THR A 311 1.53 -18.98 17.05
N LEU A 312 0.79 -19.99 16.59
CA LEU A 312 -0.66 -19.88 16.39
C LEU A 312 -1.39 -19.63 17.71
N VAL A 313 -1.02 -20.32 18.79
CA VAL A 313 -1.64 -20.10 20.10
C VAL A 313 -1.33 -18.70 20.63
N ALA A 314 -0.11 -18.19 20.46
CA ALA A 314 0.22 -16.83 20.85
C ALA A 314 -0.64 -15.77 20.12
N VAL A 315 -0.88 -15.95 18.81
CA VAL A 315 -1.80 -15.09 18.04
C VAL A 315 -3.23 -15.21 18.56
N VAL A 316 -3.74 -16.42 18.74
CA VAL A 316 -5.11 -16.65 19.26
C VAL A 316 -5.30 -16.05 20.65
N LEU A 317 -4.30 -16.15 21.53
CA LEU A 317 -4.32 -15.53 22.85
C LEU A 317 -4.26 -14.00 22.77
N SER A 318 -3.48 -13.45 21.84
CA SER A 318 -3.44 -12.01 21.56
C SER A 318 -4.82 -11.49 21.15
N ASP A 319 -5.49 -12.14 20.21
CA ASP A 319 -6.82 -11.75 19.74
C ASP A 319 -7.87 -11.89 20.84
N THR A 320 -7.86 -13.01 21.56
CA THR A 320 -8.83 -13.31 22.62
C THR A 320 -8.64 -12.38 23.81
N GLY A 321 -7.40 -12.15 24.24
CA GLY A 321 -7.06 -11.21 25.32
C GLY A 321 -7.43 -9.78 24.95
N GLY A 322 -7.17 -9.39 23.70
CA GLY A 322 -7.52 -8.07 23.18
C GLY A 322 -9.01 -7.83 23.11
N TYR A 323 -9.76 -8.81 22.62
CA TYR A 323 -11.21 -8.77 22.60
C TYR A 323 -11.80 -8.69 24.02
N ALA A 324 -11.33 -9.54 24.94
CA ALA A 324 -11.85 -9.59 26.31
C ALA A 324 -11.55 -8.29 27.08
N ALA A 325 -10.31 -7.78 27.03
CA ALA A 325 -9.95 -6.53 27.70
C ALA A 325 -10.58 -5.32 27.00
N GLY A 326 -10.61 -5.30 25.66
CA GLY A 326 -11.20 -4.22 24.88
C GLY A 326 -12.71 -4.10 25.08
N ALA A 327 -13.44 -5.22 25.14
CA ALA A 327 -14.88 -5.21 25.36
C ALA A 327 -15.28 -4.76 26.78
N ASN A 328 -14.48 -5.13 27.78
CA ASN A 328 -14.81 -4.84 29.19
C ASN A 328 -14.24 -3.51 29.70
N LEU A 329 -13.05 -3.12 29.23
CA LEU A 329 -12.28 -2.00 29.76
C LEU A 329 -11.93 -0.95 28.70
N GLY A 330 -12.24 -1.19 27.43
CA GLY A 330 -11.86 -0.32 26.31
C GLY A 330 -12.49 1.06 26.41
N LYS A 331 -11.66 2.07 26.67
CA LYS A 331 -12.07 3.48 26.74
C LYS A 331 -11.27 4.35 25.79
N HIS A 332 -10.01 4.00 25.51
CA HIS A 332 -9.10 4.81 24.72
C HIS A 332 -8.80 4.15 23.38
N PRO A 333 -9.39 4.64 22.26
CA PRO A 333 -9.08 4.11 20.94
C PRO A 333 -7.61 4.30 20.58
N MET A 334 -6.99 3.27 20.01
CA MET A 334 -5.57 3.26 19.64
C MET A 334 -5.33 3.87 18.26
N ALA A 335 -6.22 3.60 17.28
CA ALA A 335 -6.07 4.07 15.90
C ALA A 335 -7.43 4.54 15.32
N PRO A 336 -7.98 5.69 15.73
CA PRO A 336 -9.34 6.13 15.37
C PRO A 336 -9.60 6.21 13.84
N SER A 337 -8.59 6.63 13.07
CA SER A 337 -8.66 6.82 11.62
C SER A 337 -8.49 5.54 10.79
N ILE A 338 -8.09 4.42 11.41
CA ILE A 338 -7.77 3.15 10.73
C ILE A 338 -8.63 2.02 11.30
N SER A 339 -8.65 1.88 12.63
CA SER A 339 -9.43 0.87 13.35
C SER A 339 -10.04 1.46 14.63
N PRO A 340 -11.24 2.07 14.54
CA PRO A 340 -11.89 2.76 15.67
C PRO A 340 -12.30 1.81 16.80
N LYS A 341 -12.29 0.50 16.56
CA LYS A 341 -12.64 -0.52 17.56
C LYS A 341 -11.44 -1.04 18.36
N LYS A 342 -10.19 -0.76 17.94
CA LYS A 342 -9.00 -1.15 18.72
C LYS A 342 -8.74 -0.11 19.81
N SER A 343 -8.58 -0.57 21.04
CA SER A 343 -8.28 0.26 22.21
C SER A 343 -6.92 -0.06 22.83
N TRP A 344 -6.34 0.90 23.55
CA TRP A 344 -5.09 0.68 24.31
C TRP A 344 -5.27 -0.36 25.43
N GLU A 345 -6.45 -0.41 26.06
CA GLU A 345 -6.74 -1.44 27.06
C GLU A 345 -6.86 -2.83 26.44
N GLY A 346 -7.44 -2.92 25.23
CA GLY A 346 -7.44 -4.14 24.44
C GLY A 346 -6.02 -4.57 24.13
N PHE A 347 -5.18 -3.67 23.63
CA PHE A 347 -3.77 -3.98 23.35
C PHE A 347 -3.02 -4.50 24.57
N ALA A 348 -3.20 -3.88 25.74
CA ALA A 348 -2.61 -4.37 26.98
C ALA A 348 -3.10 -5.80 27.35
N GLY A 349 -4.39 -6.09 27.12
CA GLY A 349 -4.95 -7.43 27.27
C GLY A 349 -4.36 -8.45 26.30
N SER A 350 -4.20 -8.09 25.03
CA SER A 350 -3.54 -8.91 24.00
C SER A 350 -2.13 -9.31 24.43
N VAL A 351 -1.31 -8.31 24.79
CA VAL A 351 0.08 -8.51 25.19
C VAL A 351 0.17 -9.37 26.44
N THR A 352 -0.66 -9.10 27.45
CA THR A 352 -0.63 -9.86 28.71
C THR A 352 -1.03 -11.32 28.51
N ALA A 353 -2.10 -11.59 27.75
CA ALA A 353 -2.57 -12.94 27.48
C ALA A 353 -1.56 -13.74 26.64
N ALA A 354 -1.03 -13.13 25.57
CA ALA A 354 -0.02 -13.76 24.73
C ALA A 354 1.28 -14.03 25.49
N ALA A 355 1.75 -13.09 26.32
CA ALA A 355 2.95 -13.25 27.15
C ALA A 355 2.79 -14.40 28.16
N ALA A 356 1.68 -14.42 28.91
CA ALA A 356 1.44 -15.44 29.92
C ALA A 356 1.30 -16.85 29.31
N GLY A 357 0.51 -16.99 28.24
CA GLY A 357 0.32 -18.28 27.59
C GLY A 357 1.58 -18.77 26.85
N SER A 358 2.34 -17.86 26.23
CA SER A 358 3.60 -18.23 25.59
C SER A 358 4.68 -18.58 26.62
N ALA A 359 4.74 -17.89 27.76
CA ALA A 359 5.62 -18.26 28.88
C ALA A 359 5.37 -19.70 29.35
N LEU A 360 4.10 -20.07 29.51
CA LEU A 360 3.70 -21.43 29.90
C LEU A 360 4.02 -22.46 28.82
N LEU A 361 3.61 -22.21 27.58
CA LEU A 361 3.79 -23.18 26.48
C LEU A 361 5.25 -23.39 26.14
N ILE A 362 6.06 -22.33 26.07
CA ILE A 362 7.47 -22.46 25.72
C ILE A 362 8.24 -23.19 26.82
N TRP A 363 7.89 -22.95 28.09
CA TRP A 363 8.45 -23.70 29.21
C TRP A 363 8.09 -25.19 29.14
N LEU A 364 6.82 -25.53 28.88
CA LEU A 364 6.38 -26.92 28.86
C LEU A 364 6.86 -27.70 27.62
N LEU A 365 6.96 -27.05 26.46
CA LEU A 365 7.24 -27.74 25.19
C LEU A 365 8.71 -27.74 24.80
N PHE A 366 9.49 -26.73 25.21
CA PHE A 366 10.88 -26.57 24.80
C PHE A 366 11.86 -26.54 25.98
N ASP A 367 11.38 -26.67 27.23
CA ASP A 367 12.18 -26.56 28.45
C ASP A 367 13.02 -25.26 28.52
N VAL A 368 12.48 -24.19 27.92
CA VAL A 368 13.09 -22.87 27.92
C VAL A 368 12.52 -22.04 29.07
N ALA A 369 13.36 -21.20 29.66
CA ALA A 369 12.94 -20.36 30.79
C ALA A 369 11.70 -19.50 30.46
N PRO A 370 10.71 -19.40 31.38
CA PRO A 370 9.42 -18.77 31.09
C PRO A 370 9.50 -17.30 30.63
N TRP A 371 10.52 -16.54 31.04
CA TRP A 371 10.68 -15.14 30.63
C TRP A 371 10.98 -15.00 29.13
N TRP A 372 11.67 -15.97 28.52
CA TRP A 372 11.86 -16.00 27.07
C TRP A 372 10.54 -16.27 26.36
N GLY A 373 9.71 -17.15 26.92
CA GLY A 373 8.36 -17.36 26.42
C GLY A 373 7.46 -16.12 26.58
N ALA A 374 7.60 -15.38 27.68
CA ALA A 374 6.91 -14.11 27.85
C ALA A 374 7.35 -13.08 26.80
N LEU A 375 8.66 -12.93 26.56
CA LEU A 375 9.20 -12.05 25.52
C LEU A 375 8.67 -12.42 24.13
N PHE A 376 8.64 -13.72 23.82
CA PHE A 376 8.05 -14.25 22.59
C PHE A 376 6.59 -13.82 22.44
N GLY A 377 5.78 -14.03 23.47
CA GLY A 377 4.36 -13.66 23.45
C GLY A 377 4.13 -12.15 23.29
N VAL A 378 4.93 -11.31 23.96
CA VAL A 378 4.89 -9.85 23.78
C VAL A 378 5.19 -9.47 22.33
N ALA A 379 6.29 -9.96 21.77
CA ALA A 379 6.72 -9.63 20.42
C ALA A 379 5.74 -10.11 19.36
N VAL A 380 5.27 -11.35 19.47
CA VAL A 380 4.26 -11.93 18.56
C VAL A 380 2.93 -11.17 18.65
N SER A 381 2.49 -10.80 19.86
CA SER A 381 1.28 -9.98 20.02
C SER A 381 1.42 -8.59 19.38
N CYS A 382 2.58 -7.93 19.53
CA CYS A 382 2.83 -6.66 18.87
C CYS A 382 2.78 -6.80 17.34
N ALA A 383 3.43 -7.85 16.80
CA ALA A 383 3.44 -8.12 15.37
C ALA A 383 2.04 -8.45 14.83
N ALA A 384 1.27 -9.31 15.52
CA ALA A 384 -0.10 -9.64 15.16
C ALA A 384 -0.99 -8.39 15.10
N VAL A 385 -0.92 -7.54 16.12
CA VAL A 385 -1.70 -6.28 16.16
C VAL A 385 -1.29 -5.34 15.03
N LEU A 386 0.00 -5.27 14.69
CA LEU A 386 0.49 -4.49 13.54
C LEU A 386 -0.01 -5.05 12.22
N GLY A 387 -0.06 -6.38 12.06
CA GLY A 387 -0.59 -7.07 10.87
C GLY A 387 -2.04 -6.67 10.59
N ASP A 388 -2.91 -6.77 11.60
CA ASP A 388 -4.31 -6.34 11.50
C ASP A 388 -4.48 -4.86 11.15
N LEU A 389 -3.60 -4.00 11.69
CA LEU A 389 -3.63 -2.57 11.41
C LEU A 389 -3.18 -2.30 9.98
N ALA A 390 -2.12 -2.97 9.51
CA ALA A 390 -1.65 -2.88 8.14
C ALA A 390 -2.75 -3.34 7.17
N GLU A 391 -3.43 -4.44 7.45
CA GLU A 391 -4.56 -4.90 6.63
C GLU A 391 -5.72 -3.90 6.66
N SER A 392 -6.07 -3.38 7.84
CA SER A 392 -7.10 -2.34 7.97
C SER A 392 -6.76 -1.08 7.19
N MET A 393 -5.49 -0.69 7.11
CA MET A 393 -5.03 0.44 6.28
C MET A 393 -5.19 0.13 4.79
N ILE A 394 -4.74 -1.04 4.33
CA ILE A 394 -4.87 -1.48 2.94
C ILE A 394 -6.36 -1.49 2.53
N LYS A 395 -7.23 -2.02 3.39
CA LYS A 395 -8.68 -2.05 3.15
C LYS A 395 -9.25 -0.65 2.97
N ARG A 396 -8.86 0.31 3.82
CA ARG A 396 -9.33 1.70 3.72
C ARG A 396 -8.82 2.39 2.46
N ASP A 397 -7.55 2.20 2.11
CA ASP A 397 -6.98 2.78 0.89
C ASP A 397 -7.68 2.25 -0.38
N LEU A 398 -8.01 0.96 -0.39
CA LEU A 398 -8.74 0.33 -1.49
C LEU A 398 -10.26 0.59 -1.46
N GLY A 399 -10.79 1.25 -0.43
CA GLY A 399 -12.24 1.48 -0.27
C GLY A 399 -13.06 0.20 -0.09
N VAL A 400 -12.42 -0.89 0.35
CA VAL A 400 -13.06 -2.20 0.58
C VAL A 400 -13.20 -2.46 2.08
N LYS A 401 -14.26 -3.18 2.46
CA LYS A 401 -14.49 -3.55 3.87
C LYS A 401 -13.93 -4.92 4.22
N ASP A 402 -14.13 -5.89 3.33
CA ASP A 402 -13.70 -7.27 3.46
C ASP A 402 -12.96 -7.67 2.17
N MET A 403 -11.89 -8.45 2.26
CA MET A 403 -11.07 -8.81 1.10
C MET A 403 -11.84 -9.70 0.11
N SER A 404 -12.67 -10.60 0.64
CA SER A 404 -13.56 -11.46 -0.14
C SER A 404 -14.75 -11.94 0.70
N ASN A 405 -15.69 -12.67 0.07
CA ASN A 405 -16.78 -13.39 0.75
C ASN A 405 -16.58 -14.92 0.66
N LEU A 406 -15.32 -15.38 0.63
CA LEU A 406 -14.99 -16.79 0.39
C LEU A 406 -15.41 -17.69 1.54
N LEU A 407 -15.36 -17.20 2.79
CA LEU A 407 -15.79 -17.94 3.97
C LEU A 407 -17.17 -17.44 4.44
N PRO A 408 -18.22 -18.29 4.41
CA PRO A 408 -19.56 -17.90 4.84
C PRO A 408 -19.55 -17.32 6.26
N GLY A 409 -19.87 -16.03 6.38
CA GLY A 409 -19.95 -15.32 7.65
C GLY A 409 -18.61 -14.93 8.30
N HIS A 410 -17.46 -15.15 7.65
CA HIS A 410 -16.12 -14.88 8.23
C HIS A 410 -15.25 -13.90 7.45
N GLY A 411 -15.65 -13.51 6.23
CA GLY A 411 -14.87 -12.65 5.35
C GLY A 411 -14.00 -13.46 4.39
N GLY A 412 -12.84 -12.90 4.03
CA GLY A 412 -11.82 -13.59 3.26
C GLY A 412 -10.93 -14.48 4.13
N LEU A 413 -10.14 -15.33 3.48
CA LEU A 413 -9.03 -16.03 4.15
C LEU A 413 -7.96 -15.03 4.59
N MET A 414 -7.75 -13.97 3.81
CA MET A 414 -6.76 -12.93 4.06
C MET A 414 -7.03 -12.17 5.38
N ASP A 415 -8.31 -11.93 5.71
CA ASP A 415 -8.74 -11.32 6.98
C ASP A 415 -8.43 -12.22 8.21
N ARG A 416 -7.89 -13.44 8.00
CA ARG A 416 -7.43 -14.36 9.05
C ARG A 416 -5.93 -14.55 9.04
N LEU A 417 -5.29 -14.25 7.92
CA LEU A 417 -3.85 -14.39 7.76
C LEU A 417 -3.10 -13.10 8.13
N ASP A 418 -3.76 -11.95 8.17
CA ASP A 418 -3.18 -10.63 8.45
C ASP A 418 -2.32 -10.57 9.73
N SER A 419 -2.88 -10.98 10.87
CA SER A 419 -2.16 -11.11 12.14
C SER A 419 -1.06 -12.16 12.07
N ILE A 420 -1.36 -13.33 11.48
CA ILE A 420 -0.44 -14.48 11.41
C ILE A 420 0.80 -14.14 10.57
N LEU A 421 0.63 -13.47 9.43
CA LEU A 421 1.71 -13.14 8.50
C LEU A 421 2.75 -12.23 9.13
N PHE A 422 2.36 -11.33 10.04
CA PHE A 422 3.32 -10.53 10.80
C PHE A 422 3.89 -11.30 12.01
N ALA A 423 3.12 -12.22 12.60
CA ALA A 423 3.56 -13.02 13.72
C ALA A 423 4.64 -14.05 13.36
N VAL A 424 4.52 -14.74 12.21
CA VAL A 424 5.40 -15.87 11.87
C VAL A 424 6.88 -15.50 11.65
N PRO A 425 7.26 -14.35 11.04
CA PRO A 425 8.66 -13.94 10.97
C PRO A 425 9.23 -13.58 12.34
N THR A 426 8.44 -12.87 13.17
CA THR A 426 8.83 -12.56 14.56
C THR A 426 9.05 -13.83 15.36
N ALA A 427 8.15 -14.79 15.24
CA ALA A 427 8.27 -16.07 15.91
C ALA A 427 9.50 -16.87 15.44
N TYR A 428 9.73 -16.93 14.13
CA TYR A 428 10.90 -17.58 13.53
C TYR A 428 12.21 -17.01 14.09
N LEU A 429 12.36 -15.68 14.08
CA LEU A 429 13.57 -15.03 14.56
C LEU A 429 13.81 -15.30 16.06
N LEU A 430 12.77 -15.21 16.91
CA LEU A 430 12.94 -15.43 18.34
C LEU A 430 13.20 -16.90 18.69
N LEU A 431 12.50 -17.83 18.04
CA LEU A 431 12.72 -19.26 18.27
C LEU A 431 14.07 -19.72 17.70
N ALA A 432 14.58 -19.11 16.65
CA ALA A 432 15.94 -19.38 16.17
C ALA A 432 17.02 -19.00 17.21
N VAL A 433 16.76 -18.00 18.06
CA VAL A 433 17.72 -17.55 19.08
C VAL A 433 17.64 -18.41 20.35
N PHE A 434 16.45 -18.71 20.86
CA PHE A 434 16.30 -19.37 22.18
C PHE A 434 15.99 -20.86 22.11
N VAL A 435 15.58 -21.36 20.94
CA VAL A 435 15.38 -22.79 20.67
C VAL A 435 16.21 -23.14 19.42
N PRO A 436 17.55 -23.13 19.52
CA PRO A 436 18.39 -23.50 18.38
C PRO A 436 18.06 -24.94 17.96
N VAL A 437 17.90 -25.14 16.65
CA VAL A 437 17.73 -26.48 16.09
C VAL A 437 19.01 -27.25 16.40
N VAL A 438 18.92 -28.31 17.20
CA VAL A 438 20.05 -29.21 17.43
C VAL A 438 20.18 -30.05 16.16
N GLY A 439 21.17 -29.69 15.33
CA GLY A 439 21.50 -30.37 14.08
C GLY A 439 22.19 -31.71 14.29
#